data_AF-X1E8Q0-F1
#
_entry.id   AF-X1E8Q0-F1
#
_cell.length_a   1.000
_cell.length_b   1.000
_cell.length_c   1.000
_cell.angle_alpha   90.00
_cell.angle_beta   90.00
_cell.angle_gamma   90.00
#
_symmetry.space_group_name_H-M   'P 1'
#
loop_
_entity.id
_entity.type
_entity.pdbx_description
1 polymer ?
#
loop_
_entity_poly.entity_id
_entity_poly.type
_entity_poly.pdbx_seq_one_letter_code
_entity_poly.pdbx_strand_id
1 'polypeptide(L)'
;MSAFANIIDKNETTVIIEQSKYDDENVIEIEKDWKILTFDMVLPFELVGFLAKVSKVLADEKIPIFAISAYSTDHILVKEKNLTRAEKKLKELGCVVEEE
;
A
#
# COMPACT_ATOMS: atom_id res chain seq x y z
N MET A 1 9.98 -4.02 -17.77
CA MET A 1 8.91 -4.22 -16.76
C MET A 1 8.57 -2.88 -16.13
N SER A 2 7.29 -2.54 -16.00
CA SER A 2 6.87 -1.35 -15.24
C SER A 2 6.61 -1.77 -13.79
N ALA A 3 7.56 -1.52 -12.90
CA ALA A 3 7.33 -1.65 -11.47
C ALA A 3 6.35 -0.57 -10.99
N PHE A 4 5.58 -0.88 -9.95
CA PHE A 4 4.73 0.10 -9.27
C PHE A 4 5.57 1.11 -8.48
N ALA A 5 6.58 0.63 -7.76
CA ALA A 5 7.53 1.48 -7.05
C ALA A 5 8.93 0.86 -7.03
N ASN A 6 9.94 1.72 -7.11
CA ASN A 6 11.34 1.38 -6.88
C ASN A 6 11.85 2.27 -5.75
N ILE A 7 12.24 1.66 -4.64
CA ILE A 7 12.80 2.35 -3.48
C ILE A 7 14.26 1.95 -3.40
N ILE A 8 15.15 2.91 -3.63
CA ILE A 8 16.59 2.71 -3.60
C ILE A 8 17.10 3.39 -2.35
N ASP A 9 17.53 2.60 -1.37
CA ASP A 9 18.21 3.11 -0.19
C ASP A 9 19.70 2.75 -0.21
N LYS A 10 20.40 2.96 0.89
CA LYS A 10 21.84 2.69 1.00
C LYS A 10 22.20 1.20 1.10
N ASN A 11 21.23 0.35 1.46
CA ASN A 11 21.42 -1.07 1.76
C ASN A 11 20.90 -1.94 0.62
N GLU A 12 19.76 -1.60 0.04
CA GLU A 12 19.04 -2.43 -0.91
C GLU A 12 18.20 -1.62 -1.92
N THR A 13 17.74 -2.33 -2.94
CA THR A 13 16.66 -1.87 -3.82
C THR A 13 15.42 -2.69 -3.54
N THR A 14 14.37 -2.06 -3.02
CA THR A 14 13.06 -2.66 -2.89
C THR A 14 12.25 -2.37 -4.15
N VAL A 15 11.73 -3.42 -4.79
CA VAL A 15 10.88 -3.31 -5.97
C VAL A 15 9.49 -3.82 -5.64
N ILE A 16 8.47 -3.01 -5.93
CA ILE A 16 7.07 -3.40 -5.81
C ILE A 16 6.54 -3.56 -7.23
N ILE A 17 6.15 -4.78 -7.56
CA ILE A 17 5.78 -5.18 -8.91
C ILE A 17 4.60 -6.15 -8.84
N GLU A 18 3.85 -6.22 -9.93
CA GLU A 18 2.83 -7.25 -10.09
C GLU A 18 3.48 -8.64 -9.97
N GLN A 19 2.90 -9.50 -9.15
CA GLN A 19 3.44 -10.83 -8.82
C GLN A 19 3.58 -11.75 -10.05
N SER A 20 2.84 -11.49 -11.13
CA SER A 20 2.97 -12.21 -12.41
C SER A 20 4.17 -11.76 -13.25
N LYS A 21 4.81 -10.63 -12.88
CA LYS A 21 5.82 -9.92 -13.67
C LYS A 21 7.15 -9.78 -12.96
N TYR A 22 7.45 -10.50 -11.87
CA TYR A 22 8.80 -10.47 -11.31
C TYR A 22 9.72 -11.45 -12.04
N ASP A 23 11.03 -11.20 -11.99
CA ASP A 23 12.07 -12.06 -12.58
C ASP A 23 12.89 -12.68 -11.45
N ASP A 24 12.95 -14.02 -11.39
CA ASP A 24 13.65 -14.76 -10.34
C ASP A 24 15.17 -14.53 -10.35
N GLU A 25 15.77 -14.15 -11.49
CA GLU A 25 17.25 -14.06 -11.60
C GLU A 25 17.87 -12.95 -10.75
N ASN A 26 17.10 -11.94 -10.35
CA ASN A 26 17.59 -10.75 -9.65
C ASN A 26 16.93 -10.50 -8.29
N VAL A 27 16.29 -11.51 -7.69
CA VAL A 27 15.53 -11.38 -6.44
C VAL A 27 16.28 -12.04 -5.28
N ILE A 28 16.61 -11.24 -4.26
CA ILE A 28 17.24 -11.73 -3.02
C ILE A 28 16.18 -12.38 -2.12
N GLU A 29 15.03 -11.72 -1.96
CA GLU A 29 13.91 -12.16 -1.15
C GLU A 29 12.60 -11.61 -1.73
N ILE A 30 11.50 -12.34 -1.53
CA ILE A 30 10.19 -11.95 -2.06
C ILE A 30 9.07 -12.16 -1.04
N GLU A 31 8.26 -11.13 -0.88
CA GLU A 31 7.03 -11.16 -0.11
C GLU A 31 5.82 -11.08 -1.06
N LYS A 32 4.95 -12.09 -1.02
CA LYS A 32 3.84 -12.28 -1.98
C LYS A 32 2.48 -11.88 -1.40
N ASP A 33 1.46 -11.89 -2.26
CA ASP A 33 0.04 -11.76 -1.89
C ASP A 33 -0.29 -10.44 -1.21
N TRP A 34 0.27 -9.34 -1.74
CA TRP A 34 -0.08 -7.98 -1.37
C TRP A 34 -1.13 -7.41 -2.33
N LYS A 35 -2.07 -6.64 -1.78
CA LYS A 35 -3.07 -5.88 -2.52
C LYS A 35 -2.85 -4.41 -2.25
N ILE A 36 -2.89 -3.59 -3.30
CA ILE A 36 -2.71 -2.14 -3.22
C ILE A 36 -4.09 -1.50 -3.06
N LEU A 37 -4.25 -0.68 -2.03
CA LEU A 37 -5.38 0.23 -1.87
C LEU A 37 -4.88 1.65 -2.15
N THR A 38 -5.36 2.25 -3.23
CA THR A 38 -5.01 3.62 -3.63
C THR A 38 -6.10 4.57 -3.18
N PHE A 39 -5.74 5.71 -2.60
CA PHE A 39 -6.71 6.76 -2.33
C PHE A 39 -6.97 7.56 -3.61
N ASP A 40 -8.10 7.32 -4.27
CA ASP A 40 -8.48 8.02 -5.50
C ASP A 40 -9.00 9.44 -5.22
N MET A 41 -8.12 10.28 -4.67
CA MET A 41 -8.31 11.71 -4.51
C MET A 41 -6.95 12.40 -4.50
N VAL A 42 -6.91 13.63 -5.01
CA VAL A 42 -5.72 14.47 -4.82
C VAL A 42 -5.68 14.89 -3.36
N LEU A 43 -4.80 14.27 -2.59
CA LEU A 43 -4.51 14.65 -1.22
C LEU A 43 -3.62 15.89 -1.26
N PRO A 44 -4.08 17.05 -0.72
CA PRO A 44 -3.23 18.23 -0.64
C PRO A 44 -1.98 17.89 0.18
N PHE A 45 -0.81 18.35 -0.26
CA PHE A 45 0.44 18.08 0.46
C PHE A 45 0.43 18.60 1.91
N GLU A 46 -0.36 19.63 2.19
CA GLU A 46 -0.56 20.21 3.52
C GLU A 46 -1.50 19.39 4.42
N LEU A 47 -2.08 18.29 3.92
CA LEU A 47 -3.01 17.45 4.66
C LEU A 47 -2.28 16.63 5.74
N VAL A 48 -2.08 17.27 6.90
CA VAL A 48 -1.45 16.65 8.05
C VAL A 48 -2.37 15.61 8.69
N GLY A 49 -1.81 14.44 9.01
CA GLY A 49 -2.45 13.44 9.85
C GLY A 49 -3.37 12.45 9.14
N PHE A 50 -3.58 12.59 7.83
CA PHE A 50 -4.36 11.64 7.03
C PHE A 50 -3.79 10.21 7.13
N LEU A 51 -2.53 10.02 6.74
CA LEU A 51 -1.89 8.70 6.79
C LEU A 51 -1.79 8.17 8.23
N ALA A 52 -1.59 9.05 9.22
CA ALA A 52 -1.57 8.66 10.63
C ALA A 52 -2.94 8.11 11.09
N LYS A 53 -4.03 8.77 10.70
CA LYS A 53 -5.40 8.32 10.99
C LYS A 53 -5.68 6.97 10.35
N VAL A 54 -5.34 6.81 9.08
CA VAL A 54 -5.53 5.53 8.37
C VAL A 54 -4.68 4.42 8.98
N SER A 55 -3.39 4.68 9.20
CA SER A 55 -2.45 3.71 9.79
C SER A 55 -2.90 3.25 11.17
N LYS A 56 -3.39 4.18 12.00
CA LYS A 56 -3.93 3.86 13.32
C LYS A 56 -5.14 2.92 13.23
N VAL A 57 -6.10 3.20 12.35
CA VAL A 57 -7.31 2.39 12.18
C VAL A 57 -6.99 0.95 11.76
N LEU A 58 -5.99 0.76 10.89
CA LEU A 58 -5.55 -0.57 10.46
C LEU A 58 -4.70 -1.27 11.54
N ALA A 59 -3.87 -0.52 12.27
CA ALA A 59 -3.07 -1.04 13.37
C ALA A 59 -3.92 -1.51 14.56
N ASP A 60 -5.01 -0.79 14.88
CA ASP A 60 -5.96 -1.18 15.94
C ASP A 60 -6.61 -2.55 15.64
N GLU A 61 -6.74 -2.92 14.36
CA GLU A 61 -7.17 -4.25 13.90
C GLU A 61 -6.02 -5.26 13.71
N LYS A 62 -4.78 -4.89 14.08
CA LYS A 62 -3.58 -5.70 13.87
C LYS A 62 -3.38 -6.10 12.41
N ILE A 63 -3.70 -5.19 11.48
CA ILE A 63 -3.44 -5.36 10.05
C ILE A 63 -2.09 -4.70 9.75
N PRO A 64 -1.04 -5.48 9.41
CA PRO A 64 0.21 -4.92 8.94
C PRO A 64 -0.02 -4.20 7.61
N ILE A 65 0.62 -3.06 7.45
CA ILE A 65 0.54 -2.24 6.25
C ILE A 65 1.93 -1.92 5.71
N PHE A 66 2.01 -1.73 4.41
CA PHE A 66 3.15 -1.09 3.76
C PHE A 66 2.65 0.16 3.05
N ALA A 67 3.09 1.34 3.49
CA ALA A 67 2.58 2.63 3.01
C ALA A 67 3.57 3.30 2.04
N ILE A 68 3.04 3.84 0.94
CA ILE A 68 3.81 4.55 -0.08
C ILE A 68 3.08 5.83 -0.44
N SER A 69 3.74 6.96 -0.25
CA SER A 69 3.24 8.25 -0.72
C SER A 69 3.76 8.53 -2.13
N ALA A 70 2.85 8.87 -3.04
CA ALA A 70 3.15 9.53 -4.29
C ALA A 70 3.01 11.06 -4.12
N TYR A 71 3.19 11.81 -5.20
CA TYR A 71 3.07 13.27 -5.15
C TYR A 71 1.66 13.75 -4.73
N SER A 72 0.62 13.12 -5.29
CA SER A 72 -0.77 13.56 -5.14
C SER A 72 -1.64 12.62 -4.32
N THR A 73 -1.14 11.45 -3.95
CA THR A 73 -1.93 10.44 -3.24
C THR A 73 -1.04 9.51 -2.43
N ASP A 74 -1.65 8.73 -1.55
CA ASP A 74 -1.04 7.65 -0.82
C ASP A 74 -1.58 6.30 -1.30
N HIS A 75 -0.75 5.28 -1.15
CA HIS A 75 -1.08 3.89 -1.38
C HIS A 75 -0.78 3.10 -0.12
N ILE A 76 -1.69 2.21 0.24
CA ILE A 76 -1.51 1.28 1.35
C ILE A 76 -1.62 -0.13 0.82
N LEU A 77 -0.57 -0.90 1.03
CA LEU A 77 -0.53 -2.31 0.73
C LEU A 77 -0.93 -3.10 1.97
N VAL A 78 -1.82 -4.06 1.78
CA VAL A 78 -2.22 -5.04 2.79
C VAL A 78 -2.06 -6.45 2.24
N LYS A 79 -1.77 -7.43 3.09
CA LYS A 79 -1.82 -8.84 2.67
C LYS A 79 -3.25 -9.19 2.24
N GLU A 80 -3.38 -9.99 1.18
CA GLU A 80 -4.67 -10.42 0.60
C GLU A 80 -5.59 -11.02 1.67
N LYS A 81 -5.05 -11.83 2.58
CA LYS A 81 -5.79 -12.40 3.72
C LYS A 81 -6.45 -11.37 4.65
N ASN A 82 -5.99 -10.12 4.63
CA ASN A 82 -6.50 -9.02 5.45
C ASN A 82 -7.37 -8.04 4.65
N LEU A 83 -7.48 -8.18 3.32
CA LEU A 83 -8.12 -7.21 2.44
C LEU A 83 -9.53 -6.85 2.89
N THR A 84 -10.41 -7.84 3.04
CA THR A 84 -11.80 -7.63 3.46
C THR A 84 -11.91 -6.90 4.80
N ARG A 85 -11.00 -7.19 5.74
CA ARG A 85 -10.98 -6.51 7.05
C ARG A 85 -10.52 -5.07 6.90
N ALA A 86 -9.48 -4.83 6.10
CA ALA A 86 -8.98 -3.49 5.83
C ALA A 86 -10.05 -2.62 5.17
N GLU A 87 -10.70 -3.11 4.11
CA GLU A 87 -11.79 -2.41 3.43
C GLU A 87 -12.93 -2.07 4.37
N LYS A 88 -13.35 -3.00 5.22
CA LYS A 88 -14.40 -2.75 6.21
C LYS A 88 -14.04 -1.58 7.12
N LYS A 89 -12.80 -1.54 7.63
CA LYS A 89 -12.34 -0.44 8.49
C LYS A 89 -12.22 0.89 7.76
N LEU A 90 -11.78 0.88 6.51
CA LEU A 90 -11.71 2.08 5.68
C LEU A 90 -13.13 2.60 5.38
N LYS A 91 -14.11 1.73 5.13
CA LYS A 91 -15.53 2.09 5.00
C LYS A 91 -16.07 2.74 6.28
N GLU A 92 -15.75 2.18 7.45
CA GLU A 92 -16.08 2.78 8.76
C GLU A 92 -15.42 4.15 8.97
N LEU A 93 -14.29 4.43 8.30
CA LEU A 93 -13.61 5.72 8.32
C LEU A 93 -14.26 6.76 7.39
N GLY A 94 -15.21 6.35 6.57
CA GLY A 94 -15.90 7.17 5.57
C GLY A 94 -15.36 7.02 4.15
N CYS A 95 -14.46 6.06 3.88
CA CYS A 95 -14.00 5.78 2.51
C CYS A 95 -15.06 4.99 1.74
N VAL A 96 -15.14 5.24 0.43
CA VAL A 96 -15.79 4.33 -0.52
C VAL A 96 -14.71 3.43 -1.10
N VAL A 97 -14.99 2.14 -1.26
CA VAL A 97 -14.06 1.18 -1.86
C VAL A 97 -14.67 0.70 -3.16
N GLU A 98 -13.92 0.83 -4.24
CA GLU A 98 -14.27 0.42 -5.60
C GLU A 98 -13.20 -0.56 -6.10
N GLU A 99 -13.62 -1.56 -6.88
CA GLU A 99 -12.70 -2.49 -7.54
C GLU A 99 -12.41 -1.96 -8.96
N GLU A 100 -11.13 -1.88 -9.32
CA GLU A 100 -10.65 -1.58 -10.68
C GLU A 100 -10.35 -2.85 -11.48
#